data_AF-A0A8T6PA10-F1
#
_entry.id   AF-A0A8T6PA10-F1
#
_cell.length_a   1.000
_cell.length_b   1.000
_cell.length_c   1.000
_cell.angle_alpha   90.00
_cell.angle_beta   90.00
_cell.angle_gamma   90.00
#
_symmetry.space_group_name_H-M   'P 1'
#
loop_
_entity.id
_entity.type
_entity.pdbx_description
1 polymer ?
#
loop_
_entity_poly.entity_id
_entity_poly.type
_entity_poly.pdbx_seq_one_letter_code
_entity_poly.pdbx_strand_id
1 'polypeptide(L)' 'MKLIGDSEHLLDADELTIGRSADASITIDDESLADLHATIKKEDDKFVLLPTPEGLE' A
#
# COMPACT_ATOMS: atom_id res chain seq x y z
N MET A 1 -20.19 -8.05 10.62
CA MET A 1 -18.85 -7.43 10.74
C MET A 1 -19.01 -6.02 10.22
N LYS A 2 -19.04 -5.02 11.09
CA LYS A 2 -19.25 -3.62 10.71
C LYS A 2 -17.87 -3.00 10.59
N LEU A 3 -17.43 -2.78 9.36
CA LEU A 3 -16.27 -1.98 9.08
C LEU A 3 -16.66 -0.51 9.35
N ILE A 4 -15.78 0.24 9.99
CA ILE A 4 -15.96 1.66 10.29
C ILE A 4 -14.89 2.37 9.46
N GLY A 5 -15.29 3.13 8.44
CA GLY A 5 -14.35 3.87 7.56
C GLY A 5 -13.96 3.12 6.30
N ASP A 6 -14.94 2.60 5.56
CA ASP A 6 -14.73 1.84 4.32
C ASP A 6 -14.20 2.74 3.19
N SER A 7 -12.87 2.81 3.05
CA SER A 7 -12.20 3.37 1.87
C SER A 7 -11.70 2.22 0.99
N GLU A 8 -12.23 2.12 -0.22
CA GLU A 8 -11.82 1.14 -1.22
C GLU A 8 -10.86 1.80 -2.21
N HIS A 9 -9.75 1.13 -2.51
CA HIS A 9 -8.77 1.57 -3.51
C HIS A 9 -8.66 0.51 -4.60
N LEU A 10 -8.80 0.95 -5.86
CA LEU A 10 -8.60 0.07 -7.01
C LEU A 10 -7.11 -0.21 -7.19
N LEU A 11 -6.75 -1.47 -7.45
CA LEU A 11 -5.38 -1.85 -7.79
C LEU A 11 -5.19 -1.76 -9.31
N ASP A 12 -5.10 -0.54 -9.85
CA ASP A 12 -5.08 -0.25 -11.28
C ASP A 12 -3.69 0.00 -11.88
N ALA A 13 -2.64 -0.09 -11.07
CA ALA A 13 -1.25 0.02 -11.49
C ALA A 13 -0.47 -1.29 -11.21
N ASP A 14 0.65 -1.46 -11.93
CA ASP A 14 1.56 -2.59 -11.72
C ASP A 14 2.26 -2.54 -10.35
N GLU A 15 2.39 -1.35 -9.78
CA GLU A 15 2.97 -1.10 -8.46
C GLU A 15 2.17 -0.01 -7.74
N LEU A 16 1.83 -0.26 -6.48
CA LEU A 16 1.13 0.68 -5.60
C LEU A 16 1.83 0.72 -4.25
N THR A 17 2.10 1.92 -3.76
CA THR A 17 2.70 2.10 -2.43
C THR A 17 1.62 2.38 -1.38
N ILE A 18 1.79 1.79 -0.21
CA ILE A 18 0.96 2.02 0.97
C ILE A 18 1.84 2.71 2.00
N GLY A 19 1.36 3.80 2.58
CA GLY A 19 2.09 4.50 3.62
C GLY A 19 1.32 5.66 4.21
N ARG A 20 1.96 6.37 5.14
CA ARG A 20 1.41 7.58 5.76
C ARG A 20 1.66 8.83 4.91
N SER A 21 2.67 8.81 4.03
CA SER A 21 2.97 9.97 3.18
C SER A 21 1.85 10.23 2.18
N ALA A 22 1.64 11.51 1.87
CA ALA A 22 0.80 11.93 0.75
C ALA A 22 1.38 11.52 -0.62
N ASP A 23 2.64 11.12 -0.67
CA ASP A 23 3.30 10.58 -1.87
C ASP A 23 3.01 9.09 -2.10
N ALA A 24 2.39 8.40 -1.13
CA ALA A 24 1.98 7.01 -1.30
C ALA A 24 0.74 6.91 -2.21
N SER A 25 0.64 5.85 -3.02
CA SER A 25 -0.56 5.61 -3.85
C SER A 25 -1.81 5.41 -2.99
N ILE A 26 -1.65 4.75 -1.84
CA ILE A 26 -2.69 4.54 -0.83
C ILE A 26 -2.18 5.15 0.48
N THR A 27 -2.68 6.34 0.79
CA THR A 27 -2.36 7.04 2.03
C THR A 27 -3.28 6.59 3.15
N ILE A 28 -2.70 6.15 4.26
CA ILE A 28 -3.42 5.83 5.50
C ILE A 28 -2.89 6.76 6.59
N ASP A 29 -3.74 7.65 7.09
CA ASP A 29 -3.41 8.61 8.15
C ASP A 29 -3.37 7.91 9.52
N ASP A 30 -2.28 7.17 9.77
CA ASP A 30 -2.03 6.44 11.02
C ASP A 30 -0.57 6.58 11.43
N GLU A 31 -0.33 6.98 12.68
CA GLU A 31 1.02 7.25 13.21
C GLU A 31 1.90 6.00 13.32
N SER A 32 1.31 4.81 13.36
CA SER A 32 2.03 3.53 13.42
C SER A 32 2.60 3.09 12.08
N LEU A 33 2.18 3.73 10.98
CA LEU A 33 2.68 3.47 9.63
C LEU A 33 3.91 4.32 9.31
N ALA A 34 4.79 3.74 8.51
CA ALA A 34 5.91 4.47 7.90
C ALA A 34 5.40 5.33 6.73
N ASP A 35 6.18 6.35 6.36
CA ASP A 35 5.84 7.24 5.24
C ASP A 35 5.67 6.46 3.93
N LEU A 36 6.55 5.48 3.70
CA LEU A 36 6.37 4.34 2.80
C LEU A 36 6.42 3.09 3.67
N HIS A 37 5.34 2.30 3.72
CA HIS A 37 5.23 1.14 4.61
C HIS A 37 5.25 -0.19 3.86
N ALA A 38 4.57 -0.28 2.73
CA ALA A 38 4.51 -1.50 1.94
C ALA A 38 4.29 -1.18 0.46
N THR A 39 4.55 -2.16 -0.39
CA THR A 39 4.27 -2.08 -1.82
C THR A 39 3.42 -3.28 -2.22
N ILE A 40 2.34 -3.02 -2.96
CA ILE A 40 1.61 -4.04 -3.69
C ILE A 40 2.15 -4.06 -5.11
N LYS A 41 2.66 -5.20 -5.56
CA LYS A 41 3.06 -5.42 -6.95
C LYS A 41 2.10 -6.38 -7.63
N LYS A 42 1.75 -6.08 -8.88
CA LYS A 42 1.05 -7.00 -9.76
C LYS A 42 2.08 -7.81 -10.55
N GLU A 43 2.06 -9.13 -10.34
CA GLU A 43 2.90 -10.08 -11.06
C GLU A 43 1.98 -11.08 -11.76
N ASP A 44 1.91 -10.99 -13.09
CA ASP A 44 0.98 -11.74 -13.94
C ASP A 44 -0.49 -11.60 -13.46
N ASP A 45 -1.08 -12.70 -12.98
CA ASP A 45 -2.45 -12.79 -12.45
C ASP A 45 -2.52 -12.73 -10.91
N LYS A 46 -1.44 -12.26 -10.26
CA LYS A 46 -1.33 -12.24 -8.80
C LYS A 46 -0.91 -10.87 -8.29
N PHE A 47 -1.26 -10.61 -7.04
CA PHE A 47 -0.75 -9.47 -6.30
C PHE A 47 0.16 -9.97 -5.18
N VAL A 48 1.32 -9.34 -5.03
CA VAL A 48 2.31 -9.63 -3.99
C VAL A 48 2.45 -8.41 -3.10
N LEU A 49 2.40 -8.62 -1.79
CA LEU A 49 2.65 -7.58 -0.80
C LEU A 49 4.10 -7.69 -0.34
N LEU A 50 4.86 -6.61 -0.50
CA LEU A 50 6.25 -6.51 -0.12
C LEU A 50 6.39 -5.48 1.01
N PRO A 51 7.21 -5.75 2.05
CA PRO A 51 7.64 -4.70 2.97
C PRO A 51 8.40 -3.62 2.17
N THR A 52 8.32 -2.36 2.61
CA THR A 52 8.95 -1.13 2.07
C THR A 52 9.96 -1.30 0.92
N PRO A 53 9.93 -0.45 -0.14
CA PRO A 53 10.82 -0.55 -1.29
C PRO A 53 12.33 -0.42 -0.96
N GLU A 54 12.69 -0.02 0.25
CA GLU A 54 14.08 0.11 0.73
C GLU A 54 14.71 -1.21 1.24
N GLY A 55 14.02 -2.36 1.15
CA GLY A 55 14.42 -3.60 1.82
C GLY A 55 14.84 -4.78 0.92
N LEU A 56 15.11 -4.57 -0.37
CA LEU A 56 15.66 -5.58 -1.28
C LEU A 56 17.02 -5.11 -1.82
N GLU A 57 18.01 -5.00 -0.94
CA GLU A 57 19.43 -5.08 -1.29
C GLU A 57 20.04 -6.37 -0.71
#